data_AF-A0A8H8CHQ5-F1
#
_entry.id   AF-A0A8H8CHQ5-F1
#
_cell.length_a   1.000
_cell.length_b   1.000
_cell.length_c   1.000
_cell.angle_alpha   90.00
_cell.angle_beta   90.00
_cell.angle_gamma   90.00
#
_symmetry.space_group_name_H-M   'P 1'
#
loop_
_entity.id
_entity.type
_entity.pdbx_description
1 polymer ?
#
loop_
_entity_poly.entity_id
_entity_poly.type
_entity_poly.pdbx_seq_one_letter_code
_entity_poly.pdbx_strand_id
1 'polypeptide(L)'
;MRKHRILSEEWDETVEKIRKIDGSENFLQAPQFKQLQAAAVEGPVIIVNISSYRCDAIIILHHSPPVLVPLPQARSETLLDHATKLQSSREIVGVLRDIWRTIGHPVVERLSDIGIAQKSRIWWCPTSALCALPLHAAGPYRRGERNLPDIYISSYTPTLSALIRARSKISKSQGVLKLLVVGQSGKDLHRVKNEVDVIRRYEDSVDVLMDSEATRNAVLSGIMDHSRVHLACHGHLGDDNQPFRSSFELYNERLELLELIQANYLMPSSHFFQRATVQLEMLEHQMKAFTYPRHCNFVDSEVLWEHCGKCMMKMDPPLRSISMTTYFLMDQLPILRNPLRH
;
A
#
# COMPACT_ATOMS: atom_id res chain seq x y z
N MET A 1 -17.30 15.87 35.70
CA MET A 1 -18.41 14.92 35.42
C MET A 1 -19.61 15.58 34.74
N ARG A 2 -20.47 16.39 35.39
CA ARG A 2 -21.74 16.91 34.81
C ARG A 2 -21.67 17.41 33.34
N LYS A 3 -20.71 18.28 33.00
CA LYS A 3 -20.51 18.79 31.61
C LYS A 3 -20.23 17.67 30.60
N HIS A 4 -19.50 16.63 31.00
CA HIS A 4 -19.12 15.51 30.13
C HIS A 4 -20.32 14.59 29.84
N ARG A 5 -21.22 14.41 30.82
CA ARG A 5 -22.49 13.69 30.62
C ARG A 5 -23.40 14.43 29.62
N ILE A 6 -23.57 15.74 29.81
CA ILE A 6 -24.38 16.59 28.92
C ILE A 6 -23.85 16.52 27.47
N LEU A 7 -22.53 16.65 27.27
CA LEU A 7 -21.93 16.54 25.94
C LEU A 7 -22.08 15.14 25.31
N SER A 8 -22.15 14.06 26.11
CA SER A 8 -22.49 12.73 25.60
C SER A 8 -23.95 12.64 25.19
N GLU A 9 -24.88 13.16 26.02
CA GLU A 9 -26.32 13.17 25.74
C GLU A 9 -26.64 13.99 24.48
N GLU A 10 -26.02 15.17 24.31
CA GLU A 10 -26.11 16.01 23.11
C GLU A 10 -25.51 15.33 21.86
N TRP A 11 -24.39 14.59 22.02
CA TRP A 11 -23.76 13.81 20.96
C TRP A 11 -24.65 12.63 20.52
N ASP A 12 -25.10 11.80 21.46
CA ASP A 12 -25.91 10.62 21.19
C ASP A 12 -27.26 11.02 20.55
N GLU A 13 -27.90 12.10 21.01
CA GLU A 13 -29.06 12.70 20.34
C GLU A 13 -28.75 13.13 18.89
N THR A 14 -27.57 13.70 18.63
CA THR A 14 -27.17 14.15 17.29
C THR A 14 -26.91 12.98 16.36
N VAL A 15 -26.28 11.92 16.87
CA VAL A 15 -26.08 10.66 16.13
C VAL A 15 -27.42 10.00 15.79
N GLU A 16 -28.37 9.95 16.73
CA GLU A 16 -29.72 9.42 16.50
C GLU A 16 -30.59 10.31 15.59
N LYS A 17 -30.29 11.60 15.46
CA LYS A 17 -30.90 12.48 14.44
C LYS A 17 -30.33 12.17 13.04
N ILE A 18 -29.03 11.93 12.92
CA ILE A 18 -28.38 11.56 11.65
C ILE A 18 -28.82 10.15 11.17
N ARG A 19 -28.99 9.19 12.08
CA ARG A 19 -29.48 7.83 11.77
C ARG A 19 -30.91 7.77 11.23
N LYS A 20 -31.66 8.87 11.30
CA LYS A 20 -33.04 9.00 10.74
C LYS A 20 -33.06 9.64 9.35
N ILE A 21 -31.90 9.89 8.76
CA ILE A 21 -31.75 10.34 7.37
C ILE A 21 -31.55 9.10 6.49
N ASP A 22 -32.33 8.97 5.43
CA ASP A 22 -32.26 7.87 4.47
C ASP A 22 -30.81 7.62 3.99
N GLY A 23 -30.36 6.36 4.03
CA GLY A 23 -29.00 5.95 3.69
C GLY A 23 -27.94 6.24 4.78
N SER A 24 -28.34 6.79 5.94
CA SER A 24 -27.45 7.07 7.09
C SER A 24 -27.78 6.24 8.33
N GLU A 25 -28.60 5.19 8.23
CA GLU A 25 -29.13 4.41 9.35
C GLU A 25 -28.03 3.77 10.22
N ASN A 26 -26.89 3.45 9.58
CA ASN A 26 -25.72 2.84 10.20
C ASN A 26 -24.67 3.88 10.63
N PHE A 27 -25.00 5.18 10.71
CA PHE A 27 -24.05 6.24 11.02
C PHE A 27 -23.35 6.01 12.37
N LEU A 28 -22.01 6.04 12.35
CA LEU A 28 -21.12 5.71 13.47
C LEU A 28 -21.38 4.33 14.13
N GLN A 29 -22.06 3.40 13.45
CA GLN A 29 -22.10 2.00 13.85
C GLN A 29 -20.94 1.23 13.21
N ALA A 30 -20.51 0.14 13.84
CA ALA A 30 -19.54 -0.77 13.24
C ALA A 30 -20.18 -1.50 12.04
N PRO A 31 -19.54 -1.55 10.85
CA PRO A 31 -20.05 -2.33 9.72
C PRO A 31 -20.23 -3.79 10.10
N GLN A 32 -21.33 -4.40 9.65
CA GLN A 32 -21.61 -5.81 9.98
C GLN A 32 -20.53 -6.71 9.39
N PHE A 33 -20.07 -7.73 10.14
CA PHE A 33 -19.01 -8.62 9.66
C PHE A 33 -19.33 -9.26 8.29
N LYS A 34 -20.60 -9.60 8.04
CA LYS A 34 -21.09 -10.12 6.75
C LYS A 34 -20.88 -9.16 5.57
N GLN A 35 -20.92 -7.84 5.80
CA GLN A 35 -20.56 -6.83 4.80
C GLN A 35 -19.04 -6.79 4.61
N LEU A 36 -18.26 -6.84 5.70
CA LEU A 36 -16.79 -6.85 5.67
C LEU A 36 -16.20 -8.09 4.99
N GLN A 37 -16.88 -9.25 5.04
CA GLN A 37 -16.51 -10.46 4.29
C GLN A 37 -16.54 -10.29 2.77
N ALA A 38 -17.20 -9.27 2.22
CA ALA A 38 -17.09 -8.93 0.79
C ALA A 38 -15.66 -8.50 0.39
N ALA A 39 -14.82 -8.08 1.35
CA ALA A 39 -13.41 -7.82 1.12
C ALA A 39 -12.62 -9.09 0.75
N ALA A 40 -13.15 -10.30 0.95
CA ALA A 40 -12.48 -11.56 0.64
C ALA A 40 -12.97 -12.26 -0.66
N VAL A 41 -13.81 -11.61 -1.48
CA VAL A 41 -14.42 -12.25 -2.66
C VAL A 41 -13.42 -12.64 -3.75
N GLU A 42 -12.33 -11.88 -3.95
CA GLU A 42 -11.22 -12.21 -4.86
C GLU A 42 -9.98 -12.70 -4.08
N GLY A 43 -10.20 -13.64 -3.17
CA GLY A 43 -9.16 -14.24 -2.32
C GLY A 43 -9.11 -13.67 -0.89
N PRO A 44 -8.53 -14.42 0.06
CA PRO A 44 -8.56 -14.10 1.48
C PRO A 44 -7.81 -12.80 1.81
N VAL A 45 -8.30 -12.10 2.83
CA VAL A 45 -7.60 -10.92 3.40
C VAL A 45 -6.97 -11.30 4.73
N ILE A 46 -5.66 -11.15 4.84
CA ILE A 46 -4.88 -11.43 6.05
C ILE A 46 -4.62 -10.10 6.75
N ILE A 47 -5.41 -9.80 7.77
CA ILE A 47 -5.16 -8.67 8.68
C ILE A 47 -4.02 -9.10 9.61
N VAL A 48 -2.89 -8.39 9.59
CA VAL A 48 -1.77 -8.71 10.48
C VAL A 48 -1.66 -7.62 11.54
N ASN A 49 -1.82 -8.02 12.80
CA ASN A 49 -1.79 -7.14 13.95
C ASN A 49 -0.63 -7.52 14.88
N ILE A 50 0.20 -6.54 15.25
CA ILE A 50 1.24 -6.66 16.26
C ILE A 50 1.04 -5.58 17.33
N SER A 51 1.09 -5.99 18.59
CA SER A 51 0.92 -5.12 19.75
C SER A 51 1.65 -5.70 20.96
N SER A 52 1.84 -4.89 22.01
CA SER A 52 2.40 -5.35 23.29
C SER A 52 1.53 -6.39 24.02
N TYR A 53 0.22 -6.46 23.71
CA TYR A 53 -0.71 -7.41 24.32
C TYR A 53 -0.73 -8.76 23.60
N ARG A 54 -0.77 -8.73 22.26
CA ARG A 54 -0.87 -9.92 21.40
C ARG A 54 -0.49 -9.62 19.96
N CYS A 55 0.03 -10.63 19.27
CA CYS A 55 0.41 -10.59 17.87
C CYS A 55 -0.26 -11.75 17.12
N ASP A 56 -1.00 -11.44 16.05
CA ASP A 56 -1.80 -12.41 15.29
C ASP A 56 -1.93 -11.99 13.81
N ALA A 57 -2.16 -12.97 12.96
CA ALA A 57 -2.82 -12.77 11.68
C ALA A 57 -4.27 -13.28 11.76
N ILE A 58 -5.20 -12.53 11.18
CA ILE A 58 -6.63 -12.87 11.08
C ILE A 58 -6.96 -13.01 9.59
N ILE A 59 -7.25 -14.23 9.15
CA ILE A 59 -7.58 -14.56 7.77
C ILE A 59 -9.10 -14.42 7.59
N ILE A 60 -9.51 -13.40 6.85
CA ILE A 60 -10.91 -13.14 6.48
C ILE A 60 -11.26 -13.95 5.23
N LEU A 61 -12.35 -14.72 5.32
CA LEU A 61 -12.87 -15.59 4.27
C LEU A 61 -14.27 -15.12 3.84
N HIS A 62 -14.60 -15.29 2.56
CA HIS A 62 -15.84 -14.74 1.99
C HIS A 62 -17.12 -15.46 2.44
N HIS A 63 -17.04 -16.76 2.71
CA HIS A 63 -18.19 -17.62 3.06
C HIS A 63 -18.00 -18.38 4.37
N SER A 64 -16.97 -18.05 5.16
CA SER A 64 -16.60 -18.78 6.37
C SER A 64 -16.17 -17.82 7.49
N PRO A 65 -16.27 -18.23 8.78
CA PRO A 65 -15.75 -17.46 9.89
C PRO A 65 -14.26 -17.10 9.73
N PRO A 66 -13.79 -16.00 10.37
CA PRO A 66 -12.40 -15.60 10.26
C PRO A 66 -11.48 -16.58 11.01
N VAL A 67 -10.35 -16.94 10.41
CA VAL A 67 -9.41 -17.92 10.96
C VAL A 67 -8.24 -17.19 11.64
N LEU A 68 -7.98 -17.53 12.90
CA LEU A 68 -6.94 -16.93 13.72
C LEU A 68 -5.62 -17.69 13.61
N VAL A 69 -4.52 -16.95 13.40
CA VAL A 69 -3.14 -17.44 13.34
C VAL A 69 -2.31 -16.69 14.39
N PRO A 70 -2.02 -17.29 15.55
CA PRO A 70 -1.14 -16.67 16.54
C PRO A 70 0.27 -16.48 15.99
N LEU A 71 0.86 -15.29 16.22
CA LEU A 71 2.22 -14.95 15.78
C LEU A 71 3.16 -14.68 16.98
N PRO A 72 3.40 -15.66 17.88
CA PRO A 72 4.12 -15.43 19.14
C PRO A 72 5.60 -15.06 18.98
N GLN A 73 6.16 -15.22 17.77
CA GLN A 73 7.53 -14.82 17.45
C GLN A 73 7.62 -13.40 16.84
N ALA A 74 6.50 -12.80 16.43
CA ALA A 74 6.49 -11.47 15.82
C ALA A 74 6.42 -10.40 16.92
N ARG A 75 7.57 -9.82 17.30
CA ARG A 75 7.66 -8.79 18.35
C ARG A 75 7.77 -7.39 17.76
N SER A 76 7.16 -6.41 18.43
CA SER A 76 7.08 -5.04 17.93
C SER A 76 8.45 -4.35 17.85
N GLU A 77 9.36 -4.59 18.81
CA GLU A 77 10.69 -3.96 18.78
C GLU A 77 11.51 -4.48 17.59
N THR A 78 11.44 -5.79 17.33
CA THR A 78 12.14 -6.44 16.21
C THR A 78 11.67 -5.94 14.85
N LEU A 79 10.39 -5.58 14.72
CA LEU A 79 9.82 -5.10 13.45
C LEU A 79 10.13 -3.62 13.17
N LEU A 80 10.32 -2.80 14.22
CA LEU A 80 10.87 -1.44 14.12
C LEU A 80 12.35 -1.46 13.71
N ASP A 81 13.14 -2.35 14.33
CA ASP A 81 14.53 -2.62 13.94
C ASP A 81 14.61 -3.09 12.48
N HIS A 82 13.78 -4.05 12.06
CA HIS A 82 13.67 -4.47 10.65
C HIS A 82 13.37 -3.32 9.68
N ALA A 83 12.39 -2.47 9.99
CA ALA A 83 12.03 -1.35 9.12
C ALA A 83 13.20 -0.35 8.96
N THR A 84 13.98 -0.16 10.03
CA THR A 84 15.22 0.64 10.00
C THR A 84 16.29 -0.05 9.15
N LYS A 85 16.48 -1.37 9.32
CA LYS A 85 17.44 -2.19 8.58
C LYS A 85 17.13 -2.37 7.09
N LEU A 86 15.90 -2.11 6.64
CA LEU A 86 15.60 -2.06 5.21
C LEU A 86 16.28 -0.89 4.48
N GLN A 87 16.75 0.14 5.19
CA GLN A 87 17.64 1.18 4.66
C GLN A 87 19.09 0.65 4.43
N SER A 88 19.38 -0.60 4.82
CA SER A 88 20.67 -1.27 4.69
C SER A 88 20.53 -2.47 3.75
N SER A 89 20.95 -2.30 2.49
CA SER A 89 20.88 -3.34 1.45
C SER A 89 21.66 -4.62 1.78
N ARG A 90 22.49 -4.61 2.84
CA ARG A 90 23.19 -5.80 3.37
C ARG A 90 22.32 -6.68 4.27
N GLU A 91 21.31 -6.12 4.92
CA GLU A 91 20.48 -6.83 5.92
C GLU A 91 19.12 -7.27 5.38
N ILE A 92 18.72 -6.81 4.20
CA ILE A 92 17.41 -7.11 3.57
C ILE A 92 17.08 -8.62 3.53
N VAL A 93 18.04 -9.49 3.19
CA VAL A 93 17.82 -10.96 3.15
C VAL A 93 17.67 -11.55 4.55
N GLY A 94 18.25 -10.94 5.58
CA GLY A 94 17.99 -11.28 6.98
C GLY A 94 16.55 -10.91 7.36
N VAL A 95 16.21 -9.63 7.20
CA VAL A 95 14.86 -9.10 7.47
C VAL A 95 13.77 -9.92 6.77
N LEU A 96 13.94 -10.26 5.49
CA LEU A 96 12.98 -11.08 4.73
C LEU A 96 12.83 -12.52 5.25
N ARG A 97 13.90 -13.11 5.79
CA ARG A 97 13.88 -14.42 6.47
C ARG A 97 13.23 -14.36 7.84
N ASP A 98 13.44 -13.28 8.58
CA ASP A 98 12.83 -13.09 9.89
C ASP A 98 11.33 -12.77 9.76
N ILE A 99 10.91 -11.97 8.76
CA ILE A 99 9.49 -11.80 8.38
C ILE A 99 8.87 -13.14 7.96
N TRP A 100 9.60 -13.96 7.20
CA TRP A 100 9.14 -15.31 6.83
C TRP A 100 8.92 -16.20 8.05
N ARG A 101 9.90 -16.31 8.96
CA ARG A 101 9.77 -17.15 10.17
C ARG A 101 8.63 -16.66 11.08
N THR A 102 8.48 -15.34 11.25
CA THR A 102 7.59 -14.76 12.25
C THR A 102 6.16 -14.50 11.77
N ILE A 103 5.95 -14.30 10.47
CA ILE A 103 4.64 -13.93 9.88
C ILE A 103 4.33 -14.81 8.65
N GLY A 104 5.26 -14.90 7.69
CA GLY A 104 5.01 -15.52 6.39
C GLY A 104 4.67 -17.01 6.45
N HIS A 105 5.49 -17.81 7.14
CA HIS A 105 5.31 -19.25 7.26
C HIS A 105 4.04 -19.62 8.04
N PRO A 106 3.74 -19.10 9.25
CA PRO A 106 2.49 -19.42 9.95
C PRO A 106 1.22 -19.09 9.15
N VAL A 107 1.26 -18.03 8.34
CA VAL A 107 0.14 -17.67 7.45
C VAL A 107 0.06 -18.62 6.25
N VAL A 108 1.16 -18.93 5.58
CA VAL A 108 1.18 -19.88 4.44
C VAL A 108 0.76 -21.28 4.86
N GLU A 109 1.20 -21.74 6.03
CA GLU A 109 0.82 -23.00 6.66
C GLU A 109 -0.71 -23.05 6.87
N ARG A 110 -1.29 -22.06 7.56
CA ARG A 110 -2.74 -22.02 7.78
C ARG A 110 -3.56 -21.82 6.50
N LEU A 111 -3.05 -21.07 5.52
CA LEU A 111 -3.70 -20.95 4.21
C LEU A 111 -3.74 -22.31 3.49
N SER A 112 -2.70 -23.14 3.65
CA SER A 112 -2.69 -24.52 3.14
C SER A 112 -3.63 -25.43 3.91
N ASP A 113 -3.67 -25.36 5.25
CA ASP A 113 -4.58 -26.16 6.11
C ASP A 113 -6.04 -25.97 5.71
N ILE A 114 -6.46 -24.72 5.42
CA ILE A 114 -7.84 -24.36 5.07
C ILE A 114 -8.12 -24.43 3.56
N GLY A 115 -7.21 -25.02 2.77
CA GLY A 115 -7.44 -25.34 1.37
C GLY A 115 -7.32 -24.17 0.37
N ILE A 116 -6.65 -23.07 0.72
CA ILE A 116 -6.42 -21.97 -0.22
C ILE A 116 -5.38 -22.39 -1.27
N ALA A 117 -5.85 -22.52 -2.52
CA ALA A 117 -5.04 -22.99 -3.64
C ALA A 117 -3.77 -22.14 -3.85
N GLN A 118 -2.62 -22.79 -3.94
CA GLN A 118 -1.36 -22.12 -4.29
C GLN A 118 -1.49 -21.44 -5.67
N LYS A 119 -0.80 -20.32 -5.84
CA LYS A 119 -0.94 -19.35 -6.93
C LYS A 119 -2.27 -18.57 -6.98
N SER A 120 -3.18 -18.74 -6.01
CA SER A 120 -4.26 -17.76 -5.80
C SER A 120 -3.70 -16.39 -5.40
N ARG A 121 -4.56 -15.37 -5.48
CA ARG A 121 -4.31 -14.08 -4.85
C ARG A 121 -4.57 -14.15 -3.33
N ILE A 122 -3.80 -13.39 -2.57
CA ILE A 122 -3.99 -13.09 -1.15
C ILE A 122 -3.81 -11.58 -0.91
N TRP A 123 -4.54 -11.03 0.06
CA TRP A 123 -4.52 -9.59 0.36
C TRP A 123 -3.98 -9.33 1.76
N TRP A 124 -2.82 -8.69 1.87
CA TRP A 124 -2.26 -8.26 3.14
C TRP A 124 -2.94 -6.96 3.60
N CYS A 125 -3.45 -6.96 4.83
CA CYS A 125 -3.96 -5.77 5.51
C CYS A 125 -3.06 -5.51 6.75
N PRO A 126 -1.84 -4.98 6.55
CA PRO A 126 -0.89 -4.73 7.63
C PRO A 126 -1.38 -3.61 8.56
N THR A 127 -0.94 -3.62 9.83
CA THR A 127 -1.11 -2.50 10.76
C THR A 127 0.23 -2.05 11.34
N SER A 128 0.28 -0.79 11.81
CA SER A 128 1.48 -0.21 12.44
C SER A 128 2.72 -0.32 11.53
N ALA A 129 3.89 -0.59 12.12
CA ALA A 129 5.17 -0.81 11.46
C ALA A 129 5.13 -1.77 10.25
N LEU A 130 4.16 -2.69 10.18
CA LEU A 130 4.08 -3.67 9.08
C LEU A 130 3.80 -3.02 7.72
N CYS A 131 3.22 -1.83 7.69
CA CYS A 131 3.05 -1.06 6.45
C CYS A 131 4.40 -0.70 5.80
N ALA A 132 5.49 -0.69 6.58
CA ALA A 132 6.85 -0.49 6.09
C ALA A 132 7.49 -1.75 5.48
N LEU A 133 6.93 -2.94 5.74
CA LEU A 133 7.63 -4.20 5.50
C LEU A 133 7.17 -4.90 4.22
N PRO A 134 8.10 -5.41 3.39
CA PRO A 134 7.80 -6.13 2.16
C PRO A 134 7.35 -7.57 2.45
N LEU A 135 6.21 -7.72 3.15
CA LEU A 135 5.57 -9.02 3.47
C LEU A 135 5.45 -9.92 2.24
N HIS A 136 5.08 -9.34 1.09
CA HIS A 136 5.00 -10.03 -0.21
C HIS A 136 6.29 -10.73 -0.64
N ALA A 137 7.46 -10.21 -0.27
CA ALA A 137 8.78 -10.74 -0.62
C ALA A 137 9.37 -11.65 0.47
N ALA A 138 8.64 -11.91 1.56
CA ALA A 138 9.10 -12.79 2.63
C ALA A 138 9.44 -14.20 2.08
N GLY A 139 10.52 -14.79 2.58
CA GLY A 139 10.87 -16.15 2.20
C GLY A 139 12.06 -16.69 3.00
N PRO A 140 12.35 -18.00 2.91
CA PRO A 140 13.53 -18.58 3.53
C PRO A 140 14.83 -18.21 2.81
N TYR A 141 14.79 -17.82 1.53
CA TYR A 141 15.98 -17.51 0.72
C TYR A 141 17.07 -18.59 0.83
N ARG A 142 16.68 -19.84 0.65
CA ARG A 142 17.55 -21.03 0.69
C ARG A 142 17.34 -21.87 -0.57
N ARG A 143 18.40 -22.55 -1.02
CA ARG A 143 18.39 -23.35 -2.25
C ARG A 143 17.40 -24.52 -2.12
N GLY A 144 16.39 -24.55 -2.98
CA GLY A 144 15.36 -25.59 -3.03
C GLY A 144 14.10 -25.30 -2.20
N GLU A 145 14.12 -24.28 -1.34
CA GLU A 145 12.92 -23.78 -0.65
C GLU A 145 12.20 -22.72 -1.51
N ARG A 146 10.90 -22.54 -1.30
CA ARG A 146 10.07 -21.54 -2.02
C ARG A 146 9.86 -20.29 -1.17
N ASN A 147 10.01 -19.11 -1.76
CA ASN A 147 9.64 -17.84 -1.13
C ASN A 147 8.14 -17.55 -1.32
N LEU A 148 7.55 -16.59 -0.60
CA LEU A 148 6.13 -16.26 -0.72
C LEU A 148 5.66 -15.96 -2.17
N PRO A 149 6.41 -15.24 -3.03
CA PRO A 149 6.03 -15.06 -4.45
C PRO A 149 5.94 -16.36 -5.25
N ASP A 150 6.66 -17.41 -4.83
CA ASP A 150 6.58 -18.74 -5.45
C ASP A 150 5.34 -19.52 -4.99
N ILE A 151 4.61 -19.04 -3.97
CA ILE A 151 3.47 -19.73 -3.35
C ILE A 151 2.15 -18.98 -3.60
N TYR A 152 2.08 -17.66 -3.41
CA TYR A 152 0.85 -16.86 -3.58
C TYR A 152 1.11 -15.52 -4.28
N ILE A 153 0.10 -15.01 -5.00
CA ILE A 153 0.11 -13.66 -5.58
C ILE A 153 -0.31 -12.69 -4.46
N SER A 154 0.63 -11.92 -3.93
CA SER A 154 0.37 -10.98 -2.84
C SER A 154 -0.11 -9.62 -3.37
N SER A 155 -1.11 -9.04 -2.72
CA SER A 155 -1.59 -7.67 -2.90
C SER A 155 -1.84 -7.03 -1.53
N TYR A 156 -2.09 -5.72 -1.47
CA TYR A 156 -2.25 -4.99 -0.21
C TYR A 156 -3.57 -4.20 -0.13
N THR A 157 -4.04 -3.91 1.09
CA THR A 157 -5.14 -2.96 1.35
C THR A 157 -4.99 -2.28 2.72
N PRO A 158 -5.35 -0.99 2.88
CA PRO A 158 -5.37 -0.34 4.19
C PRO A 158 -6.49 -0.84 5.11
N THR A 159 -7.63 -1.24 4.54
CA THR A 159 -8.80 -1.73 5.29
C THR A 159 -9.67 -2.65 4.43
N LEU A 160 -10.52 -3.46 5.08
CA LEU A 160 -11.56 -4.21 4.38
C LEU A 160 -12.52 -3.27 3.61
N SER A 161 -12.90 -2.14 4.22
CA SER A 161 -13.77 -1.12 3.61
C SER A 161 -13.17 -0.46 2.37
N ALA A 162 -11.86 -0.21 2.36
CA ALA A 162 -11.16 0.32 1.20
C ALA A 162 -11.17 -0.69 0.03
N LEU A 163 -10.93 -1.98 0.30
CA LEU A 163 -10.95 -3.04 -0.72
C LEU A 163 -12.37 -3.27 -1.29
N ILE A 164 -13.40 -3.18 -0.45
CA ILE A 164 -14.81 -3.22 -0.88
C ILE A 164 -15.14 -2.00 -1.76
N ARG A 165 -14.75 -0.79 -1.35
CA ARG A 165 -14.90 0.45 -2.15
C ARG A 165 -14.07 0.41 -3.44
N ALA A 166 -12.97 -0.33 -3.45
CA ALA A 166 -12.17 -0.51 -4.65
C ALA A 166 -12.95 -1.31 -5.70
N ARG A 167 -13.36 -2.54 -5.36
CA ARG A 167 -14.07 -3.46 -6.27
C ARG A 167 -15.40 -2.89 -6.79
N SER A 168 -16.15 -2.16 -5.95
CA SER A 168 -17.45 -1.58 -6.36
C SER A 168 -17.35 -0.43 -7.39
N LYS A 169 -16.15 0.11 -7.62
CA LYS A 169 -15.86 0.99 -8.78
C LYS A 169 -15.42 0.21 -10.02
N ILE A 170 -14.65 -0.88 -9.86
CA ILE A 170 -14.11 -1.67 -10.99
C ILE A 170 -15.23 -2.29 -11.84
N SER A 171 -16.34 -2.71 -11.20
CA SER A 171 -17.51 -3.28 -11.90
C SER A 171 -18.25 -2.31 -12.84
N LYS A 172 -17.82 -1.05 -12.97
CA LYS A 172 -18.48 -0.02 -13.77
C LYS A 172 -17.70 0.46 -15.00
N SER A 173 -16.44 0.06 -15.19
CA SER A 173 -15.61 0.51 -16.33
C SER A 173 -15.46 -0.56 -17.41
N GLN A 174 -16.30 -0.48 -18.45
CA GLN A 174 -16.19 -1.28 -19.69
C GLN A 174 -15.48 -0.51 -20.84
N GLY A 175 -14.64 0.48 -20.51
CA GLY A 175 -13.91 1.28 -21.49
C GLY A 175 -12.60 0.63 -21.97
N VAL A 176 -12.08 1.10 -23.11
CA VAL A 176 -10.74 0.75 -23.61
C VAL A 176 -9.68 1.15 -22.59
N LEU A 177 -8.73 0.25 -22.31
CA LEU A 177 -7.66 0.50 -21.34
C LEU A 177 -6.56 1.36 -21.93
N LYS A 178 -6.70 2.69 -21.85
CA LYS A 178 -5.57 3.61 -22.07
C LYS A 178 -4.59 3.57 -20.89
N LEU A 179 -3.29 3.55 -21.18
CA LEU A 179 -2.18 3.65 -20.22
C LEU A 179 -1.39 4.95 -20.45
N LEU A 180 -1.25 5.78 -19.40
CA LEU A 180 -0.29 6.88 -19.39
C LEU A 180 1.04 6.39 -18.82
N VAL A 181 2.16 6.62 -19.51
CA VAL A 181 3.51 6.40 -18.96
C VAL A 181 4.18 7.75 -18.71
N VAL A 182 4.57 8.02 -17.47
CA VAL A 182 5.35 9.20 -17.10
C VAL A 182 6.75 8.74 -16.72
N GLY A 183 7.76 9.16 -17.48
CA GLY A 183 9.15 8.79 -17.26
C GLY A 183 10.03 10.01 -17.02
N GLN A 184 10.74 10.03 -15.89
CA GLN A 184 11.74 11.04 -15.55
C GLN A 184 13.10 10.35 -15.43
N SER A 185 13.93 10.43 -16.47
CA SER A 185 15.25 9.77 -16.48
C SER A 185 16.24 10.42 -15.51
N GLY A 186 16.04 11.71 -15.19
CA GLY A 186 16.88 12.47 -14.28
C GLY A 186 18.37 12.41 -14.63
N LYS A 187 19.21 12.29 -13.59
CA LYS A 187 20.63 11.93 -13.74
C LYS A 187 20.88 10.44 -13.53
N ASP A 188 20.11 9.79 -12.67
CA ASP A 188 20.47 8.49 -12.11
C ASP A 188 19.54 7.34 -12.58
N LEU A 189 18.34 7.65 -13.09
CA LEU A 189 17.34 6.69 -13.56
C LEU A 189 17.52 6.33 -15.04
N HIS A 190 18.74 5.94 -15.42
CA HIS A 190 19.12 5.63 -16.81
C HIS A 190 18.26 4.55 -17.50
N ARG A 191 17.51 3.73 -16.74
CA ARG A 191 16.71 2.62 -17.26
C ARG A 191 15.31 3.01 -17.73
N VAL A 192 14.78 4.16 -17.32
CA VAL A 192 13.41 4.62 -17.62
C VAL A 192 13.09 4.56 -19.12
N LYS A 193 14.04 4.95 -19.98
CA LYS A 193 13.85 4.89 -21.44
C LYS A 193 13.71 3.47 -21.98
N ASN A 194 14.46 2.51 -21.43
CA ASN A 194 14.33 1.10 -21.80
C ASN A 194 13.01 0.50 -21.28
N GLU A 195 12.54 0.94 -20.11
CA GLU A 195 11.24 0.53 -19.56
C GLU A 195 10.08 1.05 -20.41
N VAL A 196 10.07 2.34 -20.76
CA VAL A 196 9.08 2.96 -21.66
C VAL A 196 9.06 2.24 -23.01
N ASP A 197 10.24 1.93 -23.57
CA ASP A 197 10.39 1.18 -24.81
C ASP A 197 9.91 -0.27 -24.72
N VAL A 198 9.92 -0.89 -23.53
CA VAL A 198 9.33 -2.22 -23.31
C VAL A 198 7.82 -2.12 -23.20
N ILE A 199 7.29 -1.17 -22.43
CA ILE A 199 5.84 -0.96 -22.27
C ILE A 199 5.17 -0.72 -23.64
N ARG A 200 5.77 0.14 -24.47
CA ARG A 200 5.33 0.43 -25.86
C ARG A 200 5.29 -0.78 -26.81
N ARG A 201 5.89 -1.92 -26.45
CA ARG A 201 5.87 -3.16 -27.26
C ARG A 201 4.77 -4.15 -26.88
N TYR A 202 4.09 -3.93 -25.74
CA TYR A 202 3.14 -4.90 -25.17
C TYR A 202 1.77 -4.31 -24.81
N GLU A 203 1.57 -3.00 -24.98
CA GLU A 203 0.32 -2.29 -24.66
C GLU A 203 -0.12 -1.47 -25.88
N ASP A 204 -1.33 -1.69 -26.40
CA ASP A 204 -1.78 -1.12 -27.69
C ASP A 204 -2.12 0.38 -27.65
N SER A 205 -2.32 0.96 -26.46
CA SER A 205 -2.81 2.34 -26.28
C SER A 205 -2.05 3.06 -25.17
N VAL A 206 -0.83 3.51 -25.49
CA VAL A 206 0.09 4.17 -24.55
C VAL A 206 0.39 5.61 -24.95
N ASP A 207 -0.13 6.56 -24.18
CA ASP A 207 0.34 7.95 -24.22
C ASP A 207 1.55 8.08 -23.27
N VAL A 208 2.53 8.90 -23.62
CA VAL A 208 3.82 9.00 -22.92
C VAL A 208 4.21 10.45 -22.67
N LEU A 209 4.70 10.73 -21.47
CA LEU A 209 5.34 12.00 -21.09
C LEU A 209 6.76 11.70 -20.60
N MET A 210 7.78 12.06 -21.38
CA MET A 210 9.19 11.82 -21.05
C MET A 210 9.96 13.10 -20.70
N ASP A 211 10.81 13.00 -19.68
CA ASP A 211 11.76 14.03 -19.25
C ASP A 211 11.12 15.43 -19.20
N SER A 212 11.37 16.31 -20.19
CA SER A 212 10.82 17.68 -20.26
C SER A 212 9.29 17.77 -20.47
N GLU A 213 8.65 16.71 -20.96
CA GLU A 213 7.20 16.66 -21.19
C GLU A 213 6.43 16.35 -19.90
N ALA A 214 7.09 15.70 -18.92
CA ALA A 214 6.52 15.28 -17.64
C ALA A 214 6.37 16.46 -16.66
N THR A 215 5.61 17.49 -17.06
CA THR A 215 5.23 18.63 -16.20
C THR A 215 4.02 18.29 -15.34
N ARG A 216 3.87 18.95 -14.18
CA ARG A 216 2.79 18.69 -13.21
C ARG A 216 1.40 18.83 -13.83
N ASN A 217 1.20 19.85 -14.68
CA ASN A 217 -0.05 20.08 -15.40
C ASN A 217 -0.32 18.99 -16.48
N ALA A 218 0.69 18.60 -17.26
CA ALA A 218 0.53 17.57 -18.29
C ALA A 218 0.20 16.19 -17.67
N VAL A 219 0.90 15.84 -16.58
CA VAL A 219 0.65 14.60 -15.84
C VAL A 219 -0.75 14.60 -15.21
N LEU A 220 -1.17 15.69 -14.55
CA LEU A 220 -2.53 15.81 -14.00
C LEU A 220 -3.63 15.74 -15.08
N SER A 221 -3.42 16.32 -16.26
CA SER A 221 -4.38 16.21 -17.37
C SER A 221 -4.44 14.78 -17.91
N GLY A 222 -3.29 14.18 -18.21
CA GLY A 222 -3.23 12.80 -18.71
C GLY A 222 -3.86 11.80 -17.73
N ILE A 223 -3.65 11.99 -16.43
CA ILE A 223 -4.27 11.19 -15.34
C ILE A 223 -5.80 11.17 -15.40
N MET A 224 -6.44 12.24 -15.90
CA MET A 224 -7.89 12.31 -16.02
C MET A 224 -8.44 11.52 -17.21
N ASP A 225 -7.70 11.49 -18.32
CA ASP A 225 -8.09 10.84 -19.58
C ASP A 225 -7.70 9.35 -19.65
N HIS A 226 -6.98 8.85 -18.64
CA HIS A 226 -6.37 7.51 -18.65
C HIS A 226 -6.94 6.54 -17.61
N SER A 227 -6.99 5.25 -17.99
CA SER A 227 -7.52 4.17 -17.15
C SER A 227 -6.48 3.55 -16.21
N ARG A 228 -5.20 3.79 -16.51
CA ARG A 228 -3.99 3.28 -15.86
C ARG A 228 -2.91 4.35 -15.94
N VAL A 229 -2.06 4.46 -14.94
CA VAL A 229 -0.81 5.23 -15.03
C VAL A 229 0.37 4.35 -14.65
N HIS A 230 1.50 4.51 -15.33
CA HIS A 230 2.79 4.00 -14.92
C HIS A 230 3.70 5.20 -14.61
N LEU A 231 4.29 5.23 -13.41
CA LEU A 231 5.23 6.28 -13.00
C LEU A 231 6.63 5.67 -12.82
N ALA A 232 7.55 6.09 -13.67
CA ALA A 232 8.97 5.71 -13.68
C ALA A 232 9.82 6.96 -13.36
N CYS A 233 9.85 7.33 -12.08
CA CYS A 233 10.48 8.54 -11.58
C CYS A 233 10.94 8.36 -10.12
N HIS A 234 11.70 9.31 -9.58
CA HIS A 234 11.96 9.34 -8.15
C HIS A 234 10.66 9.64 -7.37
N GLY A 235 10.54 9.03 -6.19
CA GLY A 235 9.52 9.34 -5.19
C GLY A 235 10.16 9.92 -3.94
N HIS A 236 9.54 10.95 -3.38
CA HIS A 236 9.92 11.55 -2.11
C HIS A 236 8.81 11.29 -1.08
N LEU A 237 9.17 10.81 0.12
CA LEU A 237 8.18 10.42 1.13
C LEU A 237 7.62 11.62 1.92
N GLY A 238 8.21 12.81 1.81
CA GLY A 238 7.84 13.98 2.60
C GLY A 238 8.36 13.91 4.04
N ASP A 239 8.03 14.92 4.84
CA ASP A 239 8.36 14.93 6.28
C ASP A 239 7.41 14.01 7.06
N ASP A 240 7.89 13.40 8.16
CA ASP A 240 7.12 12.50 9.04
C ASP A 240 5.87 13.12 9.71
N ASN A 241 5.71 14.46 9.60
CA ASN A 241 4.54 15.22 10.05
C ASN A 241 3.67 15.76 8.89
N GLN A 242 4.10 15.61 7.63
CA GLN A 242 3.43 16.15 6.43
C GLN A 242 3.20 15.08 5.34
N PRO A 243 2.53 13.94 5.65
CA PRO A 243 2.44 12.79 4.74
C PRO A 243 1.76 13.10 3.40
N PHE A 244 0.88 14.10 3.32
CA PHE A 244 0.27 14.50 2.05
C PHE A 244 1.23 15.22 1.09
N ARG A 245 2.45 15.56 1.53
CA ARG A 245 3.56 16.07 0.70
C ARG A 245 4.48 14.98 0.16
N SER A 246 4.20 13.70 0.42
CA SER A 246 4.80 12.62 -0.39
C SER A 246 4.52 12.92 -1.87
N SER A 247 5.54 12.86 -2.71
CA SER A 247 5.50 13.44 -4.04
C SER A 247 6.30 12.65 -5.06
N PHE A 248 5.88 12.73 -6.32
CA PHE A 248 6.63 12.23 -7.47
C PHE A 248 7.47 13.35 -8.08
N GLU A 249 8.73 13.07 -8.40
CA GLU A 249 9.62 14.03 -9.05
C GLU A 249 9.33 14.10 -10.55
N LEU A 250 9.03 15.31 -11.02
CA LEU A 250 8.63 15.64 -12.38
C LEU A 250 9.66 16.57 -13.02
N TYR A 251 9.35 17.19 -14.16
CA TYR A 251 10.28 18.12 -14.82
C TYR A 251 10.40 19.45 -14.06
N ASN A 252 11.46 19.61 -13.26
CA ASN A 252 11.70 20.77 -12.39
C ASN A 252 10.57 21.08 -11.39
N GLU A 253 9.63 20.15 -11.23
CA GLU A 253 8.43 20.24 -10.40
C GLU A 253 8.30 18.97 -9.54
N ARG A 254 7.37 19.00 -8.58
CA ARG A 254 6.89 17.82 -7.87
C ARG A 254 5.38 17.73 -8.01
N LEU A 255 4.84 16.52 -7.96
CA LEU A 255 3.41 16.25 -7.89
C LEU A 255 3.09 15.64 -6.52
N GLU A 256 2.43 16.40 -5.65
CA GLU A 256 2.11 15.96 -4.28
C GLU A 256 0.90 15.02 -4.25
N LEU A 257 0.91 14.10 -3.29
CA LEU A 257 -0.21 13.21 -2.99
C LEU A 257 -1.50 13.99 -2.70
N LEU A 258 -1.40 15.18 -2.08
CA LEU A 258 -2.53 16.07 -1.87
C LEU A 258 -3.20 16.49 -3.19
N GLU A 259 -2.42 16.86 -4.20
CA GLU A 259 -2.92 17.30 -5.51
C GLU A 259 -3.61 16.16 -6.25
N LEU A 260 -3.02 14.95 -6.21
CA LEU A 260 -3.63 13.74 -6.77
C LEU A 260 -5.00 13.44 -6.13
N ILE A 261 -5.08 13.51 -4.79
CA ILE A 261 -6.33 13.29 -4.06
C ILE A 261 -7.38 14.37 -4.42
N GLN A 262 -6.97 15.64 -4.53
CA GLN A 262 -7.84 16.75 -4.88
C GLN A 262 -8.39 16.65 -6.31
N ALA A 263 -7.55 16.31 -7.30
CA ALA A 263 -7.98 16.14 -8.68
C ALA A 263 -9.10 15.08 -8.82
N ASN A 264 -8.91 13.91 -8.22
CA ASN A 264 -9.91 12.82 -8.19
C ASN A 264 -11.14 13.13 -7.31
N TYR A 265 -11.11 14.14 -6.44
CA TYR A 265 -12.28 14.61 -5.70
C TYR A 265 -13.09 15.63 -6.49
N LEU A 266 -12.42 16.60 -7.12
CA LEU A 266 -13.06 17.68 -7.89
C LEU A 266 -13.64 17.18 -9.23
N MET A 267 -13.04 16.14 -9.83
CA MET A 267 -13.46 15.56 -11.11
C MET A 267 -13.70 14.04 -10.96
N PRO A 268 -14.88 13.61 -10.46
CA PRO A 268 -15.14 12.21 -10.09
C PRO A 268 -15.31 11.23 -11.26
N SER A 269 -15.08 11.67 -12.51
CA SER A 269 -15.16 10.85 -13.73
C SER A 269 -13.95 9.94 -13.95
N SER A 270 -12.79 10.23 -13.36
CA SER A 270 -11.59 9.41 -13.55
C SER A 270 -11.59 8.15 -12.65
N HIS A 271 -11.25 7.00 -13.24
CA HIS A 271 -11.10 5.73 -12.52
C HIS A 271 -9.71 5.59 -11.83
N PHE A 272 -9.00 6.71 -11.67
CA PHE A 272 -7.55 6.81 -11.49
C PHE A 272 -6.96 5.97 -10.33
N PHE A 273 -7.53 6.08 -9.13
CA PHE A 273 -6.97 5.60 -7.86
C PHE A 273 -6.93 4.05 -7.67
N GLN A 274 -6.92 3.27 -8.74
CA GLN A 274 -7.01 1.81 -8.70
C GLN A 274 -6.01 1.08 -9.61
N ARG A 275 -5.36 1.80 -10.54
CA ARG A 275 -4.41 1.21 -11.51
C ARG A 275 -3.21 2.13 -11.77
N ALA A 276 -2.69 2.73 -10.70
CA ALA A 276 -1.36 3.31 -10.71
C ALA A 276 -0.33 2.19 -10.47
N THR A 277 0.56 1.97 -11.43
CA THR A 277 1.76 1.14 -11.27
C THR A 277 2.94 2.08 -11.08
N VAL A 278 3.25 2.43 -9.83
CA VAL A 278 4.44 3.22 -9.52
C VAL A 278 5.63 2.27 -9.43
N GLN A 279 6.57 2.34 -10.39
CA GLN A 279 7.83 1.60 -10.27
C GLN A 279 8.85 2.46 -9.54
N LEU A 280 8.77 2.45 -8.21
CA LEU A 280 9.80 3.05 -7.36
C LEU A 280 11.10 2.23 -7.47
N GLU A 281 12.11 2.73 -8.18
CA GLU A 281 13.49 2.22 -8.20
C GLU A 281 14.23 2.36 -6.83
N MET A 282 13.49 2.49 -5.70
CA MET A 282 14.04 2.57 -4.35
C MET A 282 14.94 1.37 -3.97
N LEU A 283 14.82 0.22 -4.65
CA LEU A 283 15.55 -1.01 -4.33
C LEU A 283 16.78 -1.30 -5.21
N GLU A 284 16.79 -0.96 -6.51
CA GLU A 284 18.01 -1.20 -7.32
C GLU A 284 19.12 -0.19 -7.01
N HIS A 285 18.79 1.07 -6.77
CA HIS A 285 19.82 2.10 -6.57
C HIS A 285 20.54 2.00 -5.22
N GLN A 286 19.86 1.55 -4.16
CA GLN A 286 20.47 1.32 -2.84
C GLN A 286 21.43 0.10 -2.78
N MET A 287 21.60 -0.65 -3.87
CA MET A 287 22.65 -1.68 -3.97
C MET A 287 24.02 -1.12 -4.39
N LYS A 288 24.16 0.18 -4.73
CA LYS A 288 25.41 0.75 -5.27
C LYS A 288 26.00 1.96 -4.54
N ALA A 289 25.27 2.64 -3.66
CA ALA A 289 25.76 3.81 -2.93
C ALA A 289 26.59 3.45 -1.67
N PHE A 290 27.54 4.32 -1.30
CA PHE A 290 28.56 4.09 -0.26
C PHE A 290 28.42 5.03 0.97
N THR A 291 28.90 4.56 2.14
CA THR A 291 29.48 5.31 3.29
C THR A 291 28.74 6.49 3.98
N TYR A 292 28.43 6.32 5.28
CA TYR A 292 28.63 7.20 6.48
C TYR A 292 28.91 8.73 6.31
N PRO A 293 28.60 9.63 7.31
CA PRO A 293 27.49 9.67 8.31
C PRO A 293 27.00 11.09 8.81
N ARG A 294 26.06 11.14 9.79
CA ARG A 294 25.68 12.28 10.73
C ARG A 294 24.68 13.36 10.21
N HIS A 295 23.85 14.08 11.00
CA HIS A 295 23.31 13.99 12.40
C HIS A 295 22.17 15.03 12.65
N CYS A 296 21.35 14.85 13.72
CA CYS A 296 20.45 15.83 14.43
C CYS A 296 19.19 16.36 13.69
N ASN A 297 18.14 16.93 14.33
CA ASN A 297 17.43 16.70 15.63
C ASN A 297 16.08 17.52 15.68
N PHE A 298 15.10 17.07 16.50
CA PHE A 298 13.85 17.68 17.06
C PHE A 298 13.55 19.22 16.91
N VAL A 299 12.33 19.78 17.04
CA VAL A 299 11.14 19.51 17.91
C VAL A 299 9.82 20.09 17.30
N ASP A 300 8.63 19.53 17.64
CA ASP A 300 7.25 20.10 17.78
C ASP A 300 6.62 21.10 16.77
N SER A 301 5.27 21.20 16.56
CA SER A 301 4.04 20.40 16.82
C SER A 301 2.84 21.19 16.19
N GLU A 302 1.54 20.87 16.12
CA GLU A 302 0.59 19.75 16.40
C GLU A 302 -0.78 20.14 15.71
N VAL A 303 -1.86 19.33 15.84
CA VAL A 303 -3.30 19.69 15.68
C VAL A 303 -3.82 20.02 14.25
N LEU A 304 -4.84 19.34 13.67
CA LEU A 304 -5.62 18.15 14.05
C LEU A 304 -6.31 17.52 12.80
N TRP A 305 -6.20 16.19 12.58
CA TRP A 305 -7.25 15.40 11.89
C TRP A 305 -7.22 13.92 12.38
N GLU A 306 -8.23 13.53 13.15
CA GLU A 306 -7.92 12.94 14.47
C GLU A 306 -8.14 11.42 14.64
N HIS A 307 -8.26 10.60 13.58
CA HIS A 307 -8.36 9.14 13.75
C HIS A 307 -7.41 8.31 12.88
N CYS A 308 -7.45 8.42 11.55
CA CYS A 308 -6.45 7.74 10.72
C CYS A 308 -5.03 8.28 10.99
N GLY A 309 -4.91 9.61 11.20
CA GLY A 309 -3.67 10.25 11.63
C GLY A 309 -3.17 9.73 12.99
N LYS A 310 -4.05 9.50 13.98
CA LYS A 310 -3.65 9.06 15.33
C LYS A 310 -3.03 7.67 15.39
N CYS A 311 -3.24 6.79 14.40
CA CYS A 311 -2.52 5.52 14.29
C CYS A 311 -1.12 5.69 13.70
N MET A 312 -0.93 6.57 12.70
CA MET A 312 0.38 6.84 12.11
C MET A 312 1.26 7.72 13.03
N MET A 313 0.67 8.72 13.69
CA MET A 313 1.33 9.61 14.65
C MET A 313 1.79 8.89 15.93
N LYS A 314 1.33 7.65 16.17
CA LYS A 314 1.81 6.77 17.25
C LYS A 314 2.88 5.77 16.82
N MET A 315 3.27 5.75 15.56
CA MET A 315 4.48 5.06 15.11
C MET A 315 5.68 6.00 15.30
N ASP A 316 6.83 5.42 15.65
CA ASP A 316 8.11 6.11 15.64
C ASP A 316 8.38 6.76 14.26
N PRO A 317 9.04 7.94 14.21
CA PRO A 317 9.27 8.68 12.96
C PRO A 317 9.71 7.81 11.76
N PRO A 318 10.76 6.97 11.82
CA PRO A 318 11.21 6.17 10.68
C PRO A 318 10.20 5.13 10.15
N LEU A 319 9.11 4.84 10.87
CA LEU A 319 8.04 3.97 10.37
C LEU A 319 7.00 4.70 9.51
N ARG A 320 6.84 6.01 9.70
CA ARG A 320 5.76 6.80 9.08
C ARG A 320 5.99 6.99 7.59
N SER A 321 7.19 7.40 7.23
CA SER A 321 7.64 7.55 5.83
C SER A 321 7.46 6.25 5.04
N ILE A 322 7.97 5.12 5.53
CA ILE A 322 7.95 3.84 4.79
C ILE A 322 6.52 3.28 4.64
N SER A 323 5.62 3.55 5.59
CA SER A 323 4.20 3.11 5.57
C SER A 323 3.45 3.50 4.29
N MET A 324 3.75 4.65 3.68
CA MET A 324 3.04 5.13 2.49
C MET A 324 3.43 4.41 1.20
N THR A 325 4.67 3.88 1.12
CA THR A 325 5.20 3.11 -0.02
C THR A 325 4.25 1.98 -0.43
N THR A 326 3.68 1.29 0.56
CA THR A 326 2.86 0.09 0.37
C THR A 326 1.44 0.38 -0.15
N TYR A 327 0.98 1.64 -0.12
CA TYR A 327 -0.39 2.00 -0.52
C TYR A 327 -0.58 2.35 -2.00
N PHE A 328 0.50 2.49 -2.76
CA PHE A 328 0.48 2.75 -4.20
C PHE A 328 0.92 1.57 -5.07
N LEU A 329 1.18 0.40 -4.48
CA LEU A 329 1.83 -0.72 -5.17
C LEU A 329 0.90 -1.91 -5.45
N MET A 330 0.75 -2.15 -6.76
CA MET A 330 0.36 -3.40 -7.41
C MET A 330 -1.09 -3.88 -7.26
N ASP A 331 -1.89 -3.54 -8.27
CA ASP A 331 -2.72 -4.54 -8.94
C ASP A 331 -2.34 -4.69 -10.43
N GLN A 332 -2.52 -5.90 -10.97
CA GLN A 332 -2.34 -6.32 -12.37
C GLN A 332 -0.96 -6.10 -13.01
N LEU A 333 -0.05 -7.07 -12.79
CA LEU A 333 0.89 -7.50 -13.83
C LEU A 333 0.87 -9.03 -13.94
N PRO A 334 0.48 -9.62 -15.09
CA PRO A 334 0.68 -11.04 -15.33
C PRO A 334 2.18 -11.34 -15.51
N ILE A 335 2.59 -12.49 -14.99
CA ILE A 335 3.99 -12.89 -14.86
C ILE A 335 4.69 -12.98 -16.23
N LEU A 336 5.53 -12.01 -16.58
CA LEU A 336 6.47 -12.08 -17.71
C LEU A 336 7.65 -13.03 -17.41
N ARG A 337 7.35 -14.34 -17.30
CA ARG A 337 8.34 -15.41 -17.33
C ARG A 337 8.57 -15.83 -18.78
N ASN A 338 9.65 -15.37 -19.40
CA ASN A 338 10.18 -15.99 -20.62
C ASN A 338 11.55 -16.61 -20.31
N PRO A 339 11.70 -17.95 -20.31
CA PRO A 339 12.96 -18.60 -19.97
C PRO A 339 13.91 -18.59 -21.17
N LEU A 340 14.89 -17.68 -21.19
CA LEU A 340 16.03 -17.78 -22.09
C LEU A 340 16.91 -18.98 -21.71
N ARG A 341 16.54 -20.15 -22.26
CA ARG A 341 17.51 -21.20 -22.57
C ARG A 341 18.35 -20.71 -23.74
N HIS A 342 19.67 -20.61 -23.55
CA HIS A 342 20.66 -21.30 -24.37
C HIS A 342 21.99 -21.37 -23.60
#